data_AF-A0A1M2V6I1-F1
#
_entry.id   AF-A0A1M2V6I1-F1
#
_cell.length_a   1.000
_cell.length_b   1.000
_cell.length_c   1.000
_cell.angle_alpha   90.00
_cell.angle_beta   90.00
_cell.angle_gamma   90.00
#
_symmetry.space_group_name_H-M   'P 1'
#
loop_
_entity.id
_entity.type
_entity.pdbx_description
1 polymer ?
#
loop_
_entity_poly.entity_id
_entity_poly.type
_entity_poly.pdbx_seq_one_letter_code
_entity_poly.pdbx_strand_id
1 'polypeptide(L)'
;MRFSTTAVVYLASTFVLALFPQAANAGITAFSGSSCNGAAGLNVPCDGSCHQFDDRHSFRVDGGTGNHCVTAFQDPNCPAGARGRQFTFTNQNGGCQNVNTGTNIRSFICSPNNICLV
;
A
#
# COMPACT_ATOMS: atom_id res chain seq x y z
N MET A 1 -44.63 19.68 -52.78
CA MET A 1 -43.58 18.99 -51.98
C MET A 1 -43.26 19.87 -50.78
N ARG A 2 -43.69 19.49 -49.57
CA ARG A 2 -43.30 20.17 -48.31
C ARG A 2 -43.11 19.09 -47.25
N PHE A 3 -41.96 19.13 -46.59
CA PHE A 3 -41.34 18.03 -45.86
C PHE A 3 -41.83 17.97 -44.40
N SER A 4 -42.16 16.77 -43.93
CA SER A 4 -42.31 16.44 -42.52
C SER A 4 -40.94 16.42 -41.85
N THR A 5 -40.81 17.13 -40.72
CA THR A 5 -39.66 17.00 -39.83
C THR A 5 -40.16 16.74 -38.41
N THR A 6 -40.18 15.46 -38.03
CA THR A 6 -40.32 15.04 -36.64
C THR A 6 -39.03 15.36 -35.90
N ALA A 7 -39.10 16.26 -34.92
CA ALA A 7 -37.99 16.58 -34.04
C ALA A 7 -37.76 15.42 -33.05
N VAL A 8 -36.62 14.74 -33.18
CA VAL A 8 -36.13 13.77 -32.21
C VAL A 8 -35.30 14.53 -31.18
N VAL A 9 -35.82 14.68 -29.97
CA VAL A 9 -35.10 15.27 -28.83
C VAL A 9 -34.17 14.21 -28.26
N TYR A 10 -32.87 14.35 -28.51
CA TYR A 10 -31.83 13.53 -27.88
C TYR A 10 -31.61 14.02 -26.44
N LEU A 11 -31.95 13.22 -25.45
CA LEU A 11 -31.54 13.41 -24.06
C LEU A 11 -30.05 13.06 -23.95
N ALA A 12 -29.19 14.07 -23.94
CA ALA A 12 -27.77 13.90 -23.66
C ALA A 12 -27.56 13.79 -22.14
N SER A 13 -27.50 12.55 -21.62
CA SER A 13 -27.02 12.29 -20.26
C SER A 13 -25.52 12.53 -20.18
N THR A 14 -25.11 13.67 -19.60
CA THR A 14 -23.71 13.95 -19.27
C THR A 14 -23.28 13.11 -18.08
N PHE A 15 -22.46 12.09 -18.31
CA PHE A 15 -21.80 11.31 -17.27
C PHE A 15 -20.62 12.14 -16.73
N VAL A 16 -20.83 12.85 -15.61
CA VAL A 16 -19.75 13.58 -14.94
C VAL A 16 -18.89 12.57 -14.18
N LEU A 17 -17.77 12.18 -14.77
CA LEU A 17 -16.72 11.42 -14.09
C LEU A 17 -16.13 12.32 -12.99
N ALA A 18 -16.55 12.12 -11.75
CA ALA A 18 -15.91 12.71 -10.60
C ALA A 18 -14.48 12.16 -10.51
N LEU A 19 -13.50 12.97 -10.90
CA LEU A 19 -12.08 12.76 -10.61
C LEU A 19 -11.90 12.92 -9.10
N PHE A 20 -12.12 11.84 -8.35
CA PHE A 20 -11.64 11.78 -6.97
C PHE A 20 -10.12 11.86 -7.02
N PRO A 21 -9.48 12.76 -6.27
CA PRO A 21 -8.03 12.73 -6.11
C PRO A 21 -7.70 11.37 -5.50
N GLN A 22 -7.11 10.48 -6.30
CA GLN A 22 -6.54 9.26 -5.79
C GLN A 22 -5.38 9.72 -4.90
N ALA A 23 -5.56 9.65 -3.58
CA ALA A 23 -4.43 9.66 -2.68
C ALA A 23 -3.44 8.64 -3.27
N ALA A 24 -2.26 9.09 -3.66
CA ALA A 24 -1.28 8.22 -4.29
C ALA A 24 -1.03 7.07 -3.31
N ASN A 25 -1.59 5.90 -3.61
CA ASN A 25 -1.41 4.71 -2.79
C ASN A 25 0.05 4.32 -3.00
N ALA A 26 0.89 4.64 -2.03
CA ALA A 26 2.27 4.23 -2.05
C ALA A 26 2.34 2.71 -2.14
N GLY A 27 3.27 2.21 -2.93
CA GLY A 27 3.67 0.82 -2.85
C GLY A 27 4.71 0.62 -1.75
N ILE A 28 4.80 -0.61 -1.26
CA ILE A 28 5.92 -1.10 -0.46
C ILE A 28 6.50 -2.34 -1.12
N THR A 29 7.82 -2.36 -1.24
CA THR A 29 8.58 -3.49 -1.76
C THR A 29 9.50 -4.02 -0.67
N ALA A 30 9.43 -5.33 -0.41
CA ALA A 30 10.34 -6.03 0.50
C ALA A 30 11.49 -6.70 -0.27
N PHE A 31 12.66 -6.81 0.34
CA PHE A 31 13.89 -7.29 -0.29
C PHE A 31 14.55 -8.39 0.55
N SER A 32 15.21 -9.33 -0.13
CA SER A 32 15.92 -10.43 0.54
C SER A 32 17.24 -10.00 1.20
N GLY A 33 17.79 -8.84 0.87
CA GLY A 33 18.97 -8.28 1.52
C GLY A 33 18.62 -7.23 2.58
N SER A 34 19.59 -6.81 3.39
CA SER A 34 19.40 -5.87 4.50
C SER A 34 19.48 -4.39 4.11
N SER A 35 19.83 -4.08 2.86
CA SER A 35 20.00 -2.71 2.36
C SER A 35 19.18 -2.48 1.09
N CYS A 36 17.96 -3.04 1.04
CA CYS A 36 17.04 -2.99 -0.11
C CYS A 36 17.71 -3.46 -1.41
N ASN A 37 18.49 -4.54 -1.26
CA ASN A 37 19.25 -5.21 -2.30
C ASN A 37 18.87 -6.69 -2.35
N GLY A 38 19.41 -7.41 -3.34
CA GLY A 38 19.02 -8.81 -3.58
C GLY A 38 17.68 -8.91 -4.30
N ALA A 39 16.97 -10.03 -4.09
CA ALA A 39 15.70 -10.28 -4.76
C ALA A 39 14.60 -9.39 -4.18
N ALA A 40 13.97 -8.59 -5.04
CA ALA A 40 12.77 -7.83 -4.70
C ALA A 40 11.54 -8.75 -4.64
N GLY A 41 10.62 -8.45 -3.72
CA GLY A 41 9.26 -8.99 -3.72
C GLY A 41 8.34 -8.21 -4.66
N LEU A 42 7.05 -8.48 -4.55
CA LEU A 42 6.03 -7.66 -5.22
C LEU A 42 5.97 -6.28 -4.59
N ASN A 43 5.69 -5.26 -5.42
CA ASN A 43 5.28 -3.95 -4.91
C ASN A 43 3.79 -4.01 -4.58
N VAL A 44 3.45 -3.96 -3.29
CA VAL A 44 2.07 -4.11 -2.79
C VAL A 44 1.58 -2.78 -2.20
N PRO A 45 0.27 -2.48 -2.23
CA PRO A 45 -0.24 -1.19 -1.78
C PRO A 45 -0.11 -0.99 -0.26
N CYS A 46 0.15 0.24 0.17
CA CYS A 46 0.06 0.69 1.55
C CYS A 46 -1.37 1.12 1.89
N ASP A 47 -2.31 0.18 1.87
CA ASP A 47 -3.74 0.40 2.10
C ASP A 47 -4.26 -0.22 3.40
N GLY A 48 -3.36 -0.76 4.23
CA GLY A 48 -3.68 -1.49 5.45
C GLY A 48 -3.92 -2.98 5.26
N SER A 49 -3.77 -3.51 4.05
CA SER A 49 -3.82 -4.96 3.81
C SER A 49 -2.58 -5.67 4.36
N CYS A 50 -2.76 -6.97 4.65
CA CYS A 50 -1.72 -7.83 5.19
C CYS A 50 -0.93 -8.52 4.08
N HIS A 51 0.39 -8.54 4.22
CA HIS A 51 1.30 -9.16 3.25
C HIS A 51 2.35 -10.04 3.93
N GLN A 52 2.85 -11.03 3.20
CA GLN A 52 3.92 -11.91 3.67
C GLN A 52 5.29 -11.20 3.60
N PHE A 53 6.17 -11.56 4.54
CA PHE A 53 7.53 -11.05 4.65
C PHE A 53 8.57 -12.19 4.77
N ASP A 54 8.17 -13.45 4.65
CA ASP A 54 9.11 -14.57 4.72
C ASP A 54 10.26 -14.40 3.71
N ASP A 55 11.49 -14.73 4.16
CA ASP A 55 12.75 -14.58 3.43
C ASP A 55 13.09 -13.13 3.02
N ARG A 56 12.56 -12.13 3.72
CA ARG A 56 12.88 -10.71 3.54
C ARG A 56 13.57 -10.11 4.76
N HIS A 57 14.41 -9.12 4.53
CA HIS A 57 15.25 -8.48 5.54
C HIS A 57 15.20 -6.96 5.51
N SER A 58 14.68 -6.36 4.44
CA SER A 58 14.45 -4.93 4.38
C SER A 58 13.23 -4.61 3.53
N PHE A 59 12.74 -3.38 3.63
CA PHE A 59 11.70 -2.89 2.76
C PHE A 59 11.93 -1.42 2.39
N ARG A 60 11.24 -0.97 1.35
CA ARG A 60 11.15 0.42 0.96
C ARG A 60 9.72 0.74 0.59
N VAL A 61 9.17 1.78 1.23
CA VAL A 61 7.92 2.42 0.80
C VAL A 61 8.27 3.42 -0.30
N ASP A 62 7.42 3.55 -1.32
CA ASP A 62 7.61 4.52 -2.39
C ASP A 62 7.80 5.95 -1.85
N GLY A 63 8.68 6.72 -2.49
CA GLY A 63 9.02 8.07 -2.06
C GLY A 63 8.08 9.12 -2.66
N GLY A 64 7.86 10.20 -1.93
CA GLY A 64 7.04 11.33 -2.40
C GLY A 64 5.53 11.13 -2.25
N THR A 65 5.10 10.05 -1.60
CA THR A 65 3.69 9.71 -1.37
C THR A 65 3.19 10.13 0.01
N GLY A 66 4.08 10.66 0.85
CA GLY A 66 3.80 11.00 2.24
C GLY A 66 4.52 10.07 3.22
N ASN A 67 4.27 10.25 4.51
CA ASN A 67 4.83 9.40 5.55
C ASN A 67 3.88 8.25 5.85
N HIS A 68 4.41 7.03 5.80
CA HIS A 68 3.69 5.79 6.07
C HIS A 68 4.20 5.14 7.36
N CYS A 69 3.35 4.29 7.98
CA CYS A 69 3.78 3.36 9.02
C CYS A 69 3.69 1.92 8.54
N VAL A 70 4.72 1.13 8.82
CA VAL A 70 4.74 -0.31 8.61
C VAL A 70 4.73 -1.02 9.95
N THR A 71 3.79 -1.94 10.14
CA THR A 71 3.77 -2.85 11.29
C THR A 71 4.21 -4.24 10.82
N ALA A 72 5.28 -4.75 11.40
CA ALA A 72 5.84 -6.07 11.11
C ALA A 72 5.50 -7.06 12.24
N PHE A 73 5.18 -8.30 11.88
CA PHE A 73 4.74 -9.34 12.81
C PHE A 73 5.65 -10.56 12.71
N GLN A 74 5.95 -11.16 13.86
CA GLN A 74 6.64 -12.46 13.90
C GLN A 74 5.75 -13.60 13.37
N ASP A 75 4.44 -13.46 13.53
CA ASP A 75 3.47 -14.44 13.07
C ASP A 75 3.10 -14.21 11.59
N PRO A 76 2.73 -15.26 10.86
CA PRO A 76 2.16 -15.10 9.53
C PRO A 76 0.74 -14.50 9.62
N ASN A 77 0.27 -13.91 8.53
CA ASN A 77 -1.13 -13.45 8.35
C ASN A 77 -1.58 -12.29 9.27
N CYS A 78 -0.67 -11.46 9.78
CA CYS A 78 -0.96 -10.24 10.53
C CYS A 78 -2.05 -10.42 11.60
N PRO A 79 -1.73 -11.08 12.73
CA PRO A 79 -2.71 -11.44 13.74
C PRO A 79 -3.47 -10.20 14.25
N ALA A 80 -4.80 -10.25 14.21
CA ALA A 80 -5.64 -9.13 14.59
C ALA A 80 -5.47 -8.74 16.07
N GLY A 81 -5.46 -7.43 16.34
CA GLY A 81 -5.56 -6.87 17.68
C GLY A 81 -4.25 -6.96 18.46
N ALA A 82 -3.11 -6.75 17.79
CA ALA A 82 -1.77 -6.79 18.37
C ALA A 82 -1.45 -8.08 19.16
N ARG A 83 -2.05 -9.20 18.76
CA ARG A 83 -1.78 -10.51 19.38
C ARG A 83 -0.46 -11.04 18.83
N GLY A 84 0.54 -11.19 19.69
CA GLY A 84 1.87 -11.66 19.29
C GLY A 84 2.92 -10.54 19.31
N ARG A 85 4.12 -10.83 18.80
CA ARG A 85 5.24 -9.88 18.82
C ARG A 85 5.26 -9.08 17.53
N GLN A 86 5.15 -7.76 17.66
CA GLN A 86 5.09 -6.81 16.55
C GLN A 86 6.09 -5.67 16.71
N PHE A 87 6.46 -5.06 15.59
CA PHE A 87 7.40 -3.95 15.50
C PHE A 87 6.87 -2.90 14.54
N THR A 88 6.92 -1.63 14.92
CA THR A 88 6.41 -0.53 14.10
C THR A 88 7.55 0.35 13.58
N PHE A 89 7.43 0.74 12.32
CA PHE A 89 8.38 1.60 11.63
C PHE A 89 7.61 2.78 11.06
N THR A 90 7.76 3.96 11.67
CA THR A 90 7.09 5.20 11.25
C THR A 90 7.95 6.02 10.30
N ASN A 91 7.35 7.05 9.70
CA ASN A 91 8.00 8.00 8.79
C ASN A 91 8.66 7.33 7.57
N GLN A 92 8.05 6.26 7.06
CA GLN A 92 8.53 5.54 5.89
C GLN A 92 8.13 6.31 4.63
N ASN A 93 9.12 6.77 3.86
CA ASN A 93 8.93 7.60 2.67
C ASN A 93 10.19 7.54 1.77
N GLY A 94 10.27 6.53 0.90
CA GLY A 94 11.38 6.37 -0.06
C GLY A 94 12.70 5.81 0.49
N GLY A 95 12.89 5.84 1.81
CA GLY A 95 14.07 5.30 2.50
C GLY A 95 14.07 3.78 2.60
N CYS A 96 15.27 3.19 2.60
CA CYS A 96 15.41 1.76 2.87
C CYS A 96 15.38 1.49 4.38
N GLN A 97 14.49 0.60 4.82
CA GLN A 97 14.39 0.17 6.21
C GLN A 97 14.90 -1.26 6.35
N ASN A 98 16.00 -1.44 7.10
CA ASN A 98 16.46 -2.76 7.53
C ASN A 98 15.56 -3.27 8.67
N VAL A 99 15.07 -4.50 8.55
CA VAL A 99 14.23 -5.16 9.56
C VAL A 99 15.10 -6.10 10.37
N ASN A 100 15.79 -5.56 11.37
CA ASN A 100 16.62 -6.33 12.30
C ASN A 100 16.00 -6.31 13.71
N THR A 101 14.93 -7.09 13.88
CA THR A 101 14.17 -7.15 15.13
C THR A 101 14.70 -8.20 16.11
N GLY A 102 15.75 -8.94 15.74
CA GLY A 102 16.25 -10.11 16.47
C GLY A 102 15.35 -11.33 16.38
N THR A 103 14.34 -11.30 15.51
CA THR A 103 13.31 -12.34 15.36
C THR A 103 12.98 -12.53 13.90
N ASN A 104 12.46 -13.70 13.53
CA ASN A 104 12.00 -13.92 12.16
C ASN A 104 10.64 -13.22 11.94
N ILE A 105 10.62 -12.16 11.14
CA ILE A 105 9.38 -11.47 10.73
C ILE A 105 8.77 -12.23 9.56
N ARG A 106 7.46 -12.47 9.61
CA ARG A 106 6.76 -13.31 8.65
C ARG A 106 5.66 -12.59 7.90
N SER A 107 5.10 -11.52 8.48
CA SER A 107 4.10 -10.70 7.80
C SER A 107 4.20 -9.23 8.18
N PHE A 108 3.57 -8.37 7.39
CA PHE A 108 3.49 -6.94 7.67
C PHE A 108 2.18 -6.32 7.16
N ILE A 109 1.83 -5.17 7.74
CA ILE A 109 0.79 -4.26 7.25
C ILE A 109 1.47 -2.92 6.96
N CYS A 110 1.14 -2.31 5.83
CA CYS A 110 1.55 -0.93 5.54
C CYS A 110 0.33 0.00 5.57
N SER A 111 0.37 1.03 6.41
CA SER A 111 -0.67 2.03 6.55
C SER A 111 -0.56 3.10 5.45
N PRO A 112 -1.69 3.63 4.94
CA PRO A 112 -1.69 4.74 3.98
C PRO A 112 -1.19 6.06 4.58
N ASN A 113 -0.98 6.12 5.90
CA ASN A 113 -0.49 7.29 6.61
C ASN A 113 0.48 6.89 7.73
N ASN A 114 0.94 7.87 8.52
CA ASN A 114 1.94 7.67 9.57
C ASN A 114 1.38 7.03 10.86
N ILE A 115 0.12 6.60 10.88
CA ILE A 115 -0.51 5.91 11.99
C ILE A 115 -0.40 4.40 11.75
N CYS A 116 0.18 3.68 12.70
CA CYS A 116 0.42 2.24 12.58
C CYS A 116 -0.85 1.45 12.85
N LEU A 117 -1.12 0.46 12.00
CA LEU A 117 -2.25 -0.48 12.10
C LEU A 117 -1.78 -1.78 12.76
N VAL A 118 -2.64 -2.46 13.53
CA VAL A 118 -2.34 -3.67 14.33
C VAL A 118 -3.54 -4.60 14.43
#